data_AF-A0A533WJE0-F1
#
_entry.id   AF-A0A533WJE0-F1
#
_cell.length_a   1.000
_cell.length_b   1.000
_cell.length_c   1.000
_cell.angle_alpha   90.00
_cell.angle_beta   90.00
_cell.angle_gamma   90.00
#
_symmetry.space_group_name_H-M   'P 1'
#
loop_
_entity.id
_entity.type
_entity.pdbx_description
1 polymer ?
#
loop_
_entity_poly.entity_id
_entity_poly.type
_entity_poly.pdbx_seq_one_letter_code
_entity_poly.pdbx_strand_id
1 'polypeptide(L)' 'MLGSKDAIDDQFMGIIDDLVVMSENDSELAEGLRWIDAQSQKNGVTFYEMAMIILRKHMAERRAKEWLNNKLSQ' A
#
# COMPACT_ATOMS: atom_id res chain seq x y z
N MET A 1 -9.36 25.45 2.07
CA MET A 1 -7.99 24.92 1.88
C MET A 1 -8.11 23.42 1.64
N LEU A 2 -8.23 23.01 0.38
CA LEU A 2 -8.44 21.60 -0.02
C LEU A 2 -7.20 20.97 -0.68
N GLY A 3 -6.14 21.74 -0.96
CA GLY A 3 -5.06 21.32 -1.86
C GLY A 3 -4.02 20.32 -1.32
N SER A 4 -4.03 19.95 -0.04
CA SER A 4 -2.99 19.07 0.51
C SER A 4 -3.33 17.59 0.45
N LYS A 5 -4.62 17.24 0.55
CA LYS A 5 -5.05 15.84 0.51
C LYS A 5 -4.95 15.28 -0.91
N ASP A 6 -5.47 16.03 -1.88
CA ASP A 6 -5.48 15.64 -3.29
C ASP A 6 -4.03 15.45 -3.80
N ALA A 7 -3.10 16.33 -3.40
CA ALA A 7 -1.68 16.20 -3.76
C ALA A 7 -0.99 14.96 -3.17
N ILE A 8 -1.39 14.53 -1.96
CA ILE A 8 -0.87 13.30 -1.34
C ILE A 8 -1.43 12.06 -2.04
N ASP A 9 -2.71 12.11 -2.42
CA ASP A 9 -3.36 11.03 -3.16
C ASP A 9 -2.73 10.89 -4.56
N ASP A 10 -2.46 11.99 -5.26
CA ASP A 10 -1.77 12.02 -6.57
C ASP A 10 -0.34 11.44 -6.47
N GLN A 11 0.42 11.83 -5.45
CA GLN A 11 1.78 11.30 -5.24
C GLN A 11 1.75 9.79 -5.00
N PHE A 12 0.78 9.31 -4.20
CA PHE A 12 0.62 7.88 -3.96
C PHE A 12 0.26 7.13 -5.24
N MET A 13 -0.69 7.63 -6.03
CA MET A 13 -1.06 7.00 -7.31
C MET A 13 0.14 6.93 -8.24
N GLY A 14 0.94 8.00 -8.36
CA GLY A 14 2.16 7.99 -9.17
C GLY A 14 3.18 6.92 -8.74
N ILE A 15 3.38 6.71 -7.43
CA ILE A 15 4.24 5.63 -6.93
C ILE A 15 3.69 4.26 -7.32
N ILE A 16 2.37 4.07 -7.24
CA ILE A 16 1.74 2.80 -7.63
C ILE A 16 1.89 2.57 -9.14
N ASP A 17 1.74 3.61 -9.96
CA ASP A 17 1.94 3.52 -11.41
C ASP A 17 3.38 3.16 -11.76
N ASP A 18 4.37 3.76 -11.08
CA ASP A 18 5.78 3.41 -11.24
C ASP A 18 6.03 1.93 -10.90
N LEU A 19 5.41 1.40 -9.84
CA LEU A 19 5.50 -0.02 -9.49
C LEU A 19 4.91 -0.94 -10.56
N VAL A 20 3.81 -0.52 -11.20
CA VAL A 20 3.22 -1.25 -12.34
C VAL A 20 4.20 -1.31 -13.50
N VAL A 21 4.84 -0.19 -13.85
CA VAL A 21 5.86 -0.15 -14.91
C VAL A 21 7.06 -1.02 -14.56
N MET A 22 7.55 -0.96 -13.32
CA MET A 22 8.68 -1.79 -12.86
C MET A 22 8.37 -3.29 -12.93
N SER A 23 7.11 -3.67 -12.73
CA SER A 23 6.69 -5.07 -12.73
C SER A 23 6.83 -5.77 -14.08
N GLU A 24 6.96 -5.03 -15.19
CA GLU A 24 7.19 -5.60 -16.52
C GLU A 24 8.45 -6.48 -16.58
N ASN A 25 9.45 -6.15 -15.75
CA ASN A 25 10.72 -6.86 -15.69
C ASN A 25 10.90 -7.70 -14.41
N ASP A 26 9.89 -7.73 -13.53
CA ASP A 26 9.94 -8.43 -12.24
C ASP A 26 8.68 -9.28 -12.05
N SER A 27 8.84 -10.60 -12.24
CA SER A 27 7.73 -11.54 -12.15
C SER A 27 7.13 -11.65 -10.75
N GLU A 28 7.93 -11.47 -9.70
CA GLU A 28 7.47 -11.53 -8.31
C GLU A 28 6.63 -10.29 -7.98
N LEU A 29 7.12 -9.11 -8.37
CA LEU A 29 6.36 -7.87 -8.24
C LEU A 29 5.05 -7.93 -9.03
N ALA A 30 5.09 -8.42 -10.28
CA ALA A 30 3.91 -8.56 -11.11
C ALA A 30 2.86 -9.50 -10.49
N GLU A 31 3.30 -10.58 -9.84
CA GLU A 31 2.40 -11.47 -9.09
C GLU A 31 1.77 -10.75 -7.89
N GLY A 32 2.58 -9.99 -7.14
CA GLY A 32 2.10 -9.16 -6.04
C GLY A 32 1.01 -8.18 -6.49
N LEU A 33 1.24 -7.46 -7.60
CA LEU A 33 0.25 -6.51 -8.14
C LEU A 33 -1.01 -7.21 -8.64
N ARG A 34 -0.90 -8.36 -9.32
CA ARG A 34 -2.08 -9.17 -9.69
C ARG A 34 -2.88 -9.62 -8.48
N TRP A 35 -2.21 -9.96 -7.38
CA TRP A 35 -2.89 -10.31 -6.15
C TRP A 35 -3.63 -9.12 -5.55
N ILE A 36 -3.03 -7.93 -5.54
CA ILE A 36 -3.69 -6.68 -5.08
C ILE A 36 -4.95 -6.41 -5.92
N ASP A 37 -4.85 -6.55 -7.24
CA ASP A 37 -6.00 -6.39 -8.14
C ASP A 37 -7.13 -7.38 -7.81
N ALA A 38 -6.81 -8.66 -7.63
CA ALA A 38 -7.78 -9.67 -7.23
C ALA A 38 -8.43 -9.37 -5.87
N GLN A 39 -7.70 -8.80 -4.91
CA GLN A 39 -8.29 -8.34 -3.65
C GLN A 39 -9.20 -7.14 -3.84
N SER A 40 -8.82 -6.18 -4.69
CA SER A 40 -9.61 -4.98 -4.96
C SER A 40 -11.01 -5.35 -5.47
N GLN A 41 -11.07 -6.28 -6.44
CA GLN A 41 -12.31 -6.81 -7.01
C GLN A 41 -13.18 -7.52 -5.95
N LYS A 42 -12.56 -8.35 -5.10
CA LYS A 42 -13.27 -9.06 -4.02
C LYS A 42 -13.89 -8.12 -2.99
N ASN A 43 -13.27 -6.95 -2.75
CA ASN A 43 -13.71 -6.00 -1.74
C ASN A 43 -14.53 -4.84 -2.31
N GLY A 44 -14.71 -4.77 -3.64
CA GLY A 44 -15.48 -3.71 -4.29
C GLY A 44 -14.83 -2.32 -4.17
N VAL A 45 -13.50 -2.26 -4.15
CA VAL A 45 -12.71 -1.01 -4.10
C VAL A 45 -11.78 -0.93 -5.30
N THR A 46 -11.25 0.25 -5.57
CA THR A 46 -10.25 0.44 -6.63
C THR A 46 -8.92 -0.22 -6.28
N PHE A 47 -8.09 -0.45 -7.30
CA PHE A 47 -6.73 -0.95 -7.14
C PHE A 47 -5.89 -0.10 -6.18
N TYR A 48 -5.91 1.23 -6.36
CA TYR A 48 -5.20 2.19 -5.51
C TYR A 48 -5.70 2.16 -4.06
N GLU A 49 -7.01 2.10 -3.85
CA GLU A 49 -7.59 1.98 -2.50
C GLU A 49 -7.15 0.68 -1.82
N MET A 50 -7.13 -0.44 -2.54
CA MET A 50 -6.67 -1.71 -1.99
C MET A 50 -5.18 -1.65 -1.62
N ALA A 51 -4.33 -1.10 -2.49
CA ALA A 51 -2.91 -0.90 -2.19
C ALA A 51 -2.72 -0.03 -0.93
N MET A 52 -3.49 1.04 -0.79
CA MET A 52 -3.48 1.92 0.40
C MET A 52 -3.94 1.19 1.66
N ILE A 53 -4.99 0.38 1.59
CA ILE A 53 -5.50 -0.42 2.71
C ILE A 53 -4.42 -1.38 3.21
N ILE A 54 -3.76 -2.11 2.31
CA ILE A 54 -2.68 -3.05 2.64
C ILE A 54 -1.51 -2.32 3.30
N LEU A 55 -1.07 -1.20 2.72
CA LEU A 55 0.01 -0.38 3.27
C LEU A 55 -0.30 0.08 4.70
N ARG A 56 -1.51 0.61 4.93
CA ARG A 56 -1.95 1.08 6.25
C ARG A 56 -1.99 -0.07 7.27
N LYS A 57 -2.51 -1.23 6.87
CA LYS A 57 -2.54 -2.42 7.72
C LYS A 57 -1.13 -2.83 8.13
N HIS A 58 -0.21 -2.91 7.17
CA HIS A 58 1.18 -3.28 7.44
C HIS A 58 1.88 -2.27 8.36
N MET A 59 1.69 -0.97 8.16
CA MET A 59 2.26 0.07 9.03
C MET A 59 1.70 0.00 10.45
N ALA A 60 0.40 -0.24 10.60
CA ALA A 60 -0.24 -0.37 11.92
C ALA A 60 0.33 -1.58 12.68
N GLU A 61 0.44 -2.73 12.02
CA GLU A 61 1.03 -3.94 12.61
C GLU A 61 2.50 -3.74 13.00
N ARG A 62 3.28 -3.07 12.15
CA ARG A 62 4.68 -2.75 12.44
C ARG A 62 4.82 -1.85 13.66
N ARG A 63 4.06 -0.75 13.72
CA ARG A 63 4.04 0.17 14.87
C ARG A 63 3.61 -0.53 16.16
N ALA A 64 2.63 -1.42 16.10
CA ALA A 64 2.21 -2.21 17.25
C ALA A 64 3.34 -3.12 17.77
N LYS A 65 4.07 -3.78 16.87
CA LYS A 65 5.24 -4.60 17.21
C LYS A 65 6.36 -3.77 17.83
N GLU A 66 6.70 -2.63 17.23
CA GLU A 66 7.73 -1.71 17.74
C GLU A 66 7.36 -1.21 19.14
N TRP A 67 6.10 -0.82 19.34
CA TRP A 67 5.61 -0.38 20.65
C TRP A 67 5.74 -1.48 21.70
N LEU A 68 5.34 -2.72 21.38
CA LEU A 68 5.44 -3.84 22.30
C LEU A 68 6.90 -4.14 22.68
N ASN A 69 7.80 -4.16 21.69
CA ASN A 69 9.22 -4.41 21.94
C ASN A 69 9.83 -3.35 22.85
N ASN A 70 9.50 -2.07 22.63
CA ASN A 70 9.96 -0.97 23.48
C ASN A 70 9.45 -1.07 24.92
N LYS A 71 8.26 -1.65 25.14
CA LYS A 71 7.72 -1.91 26.48
C LYS A 71 8.38 -3.09 27.18
N LEU A 72 8.83 -4.09 26.44
CA LEU A 72 9.52 -5.27 26.98
C LEU A 72 11.01 -5.03 27.23
N SER A 73 11.60 -4.01 26.59
CA SER A 73 13.00 -3.61 26.78
C SER A 73 13.22 -2.57 27.88
N GLN A 74 12.17 -2.16 28.60
CA GLN A 74 12.20 -1.26 29.77
C GLN A 74 12.06 -2.07 31.06
#